data_AF-A0A379TMH2-F1
#
_entry.id   AF-A0A379TMH2-F1
#
_cell.length_a   1.000
_cell.length_b   1.000
_cell.length_c   1.000
_cell.angle_alpha   90.00
_cell.angle_beta   90.00
_cell.angle_gamma   90.00
#
_symmetry.space_group_name_H-M   'P 1'
#
loop_
_entity.id
_entity.type
_entity.pdbx_description
1 polymer ?
#
loop_
_entity_poly.entity_id
_entity_poly.type
_entity_poly.pdbx_seq_one_letter_code
_entity_poly.pdbx_strand_id
1 'polypeptide(L)'
;MDTLTAISRWLAKQHVVTWCVCREGELWCANAFYLFDAQHVAFYLLTDDKTRHAQMSGAHAPVAGTVNGQPKNGGAHSRCPV
;
A
#
# COMPACT_ATOMS: atom_id res chain seq x y z
N MET A 1 -11.08 1.69 22.45
CA MET A 1 -10.65 2.47 21.28
C MET A 1 -11.45 1.98 20.10
N ASP A 2 -11.91 2.89 19.25
CA ASP A 2 -12.50 2.53 17.97
C ASP A 2 -11.46 1.85 17.06
N THR A 3 -11.87 0.80 16.33
CA THR A 3 -10.99 -0.05 15.51
C THR A 3 -10.32 0.75 14.40
N LEU A 4 -11.04 1.67 13.76
CA LEU A 4 -10.48 2.52 12.71
C LEU A 4 -9.40 3.45 13.30
N THR A 5 -9.64 4.01 14.48
CA THR A 5 -8.63 4.82 15.18
C THR A 5 -7.32 4.04 15.44
N ALA A 6 -7.42 2.76 15.82
CA ALA A 6 -6.25 1.92 16.06
C ALA A 6 -5.49 1.63 14.74
N ILE A 7 -6.22 1.30 13.67
CA ILE A 7 -5.64 1.06 12.34
C ILE A 7 -4.97 2.32 11.80
N SER A 8 -5.65 3.47 11.84
CA SER A 8 -5.12 4.76 11.37
C SER A 8 -3.82 5.15 12.07
N ARG A 9 -3.74 4.95 13.40
CA ARG A 9 -2.51 5.18 14.18
C ARG A 9 -1.39 4.22 13.83
N TRP A 10 -1.71 3.00 13.41
CA TRP A 10 -0.72 2.02 12.98
C TRP A 10 -0.20 2.33 11.57
N LEU A 11 -1.09 2.67 10.64
CA LEU A 11 -0.76 3.07 9.27
C LEU A 11 0.09 4.34 9.22
N ALA A 12 -0.15 5.30 10.10
CA ALA A 12 0.66 6.52 10.22
C ALA A 12 2.14 6.25 10.62
N LYS A 13 2.46 5.04 11.11
CA LYS A 13 3.82 4.64 11.48
C LYS A 13 4.55 3.85 10.40
N GLN A 14 3.84 3.42 9.34
CA GLN A 14 4.47 2.74 8.21
C GLN A 14 4.63 3.73 7.05
N HIS A 15 5.45 3.34 6.08
CA HIS A 15 5.82 4.23 4.98
C HIS A 15 5.62 3.62 3.60
N VAL A 16 5.54 2.30 3.49
CA VAL A 16 5.51 1.57 2.22
C VAL A 16 4.26 0.70 2.17
N VAL A 17 3.58 0.76 1.02
CA VAL A 17 2.49 -0.14 0.66
C VAL A 17 2.90 -0.94 -0.57
N THR A 18 2.62 -2.23 -0.56
CA THR A 18 2.59 -3.03 -1.78
C THR A 18 1.17 -2.98 -2.31
N TRP A 19 0.99 -2.61 -3.57
CA TRP A 19 -0.33 -2.65 -4.19
C TRP A 19 -0.27 -3.35 -5.54
N CYS A 20 -1.36 -3.98 -5.90
CA CYS A 20 -1.52 -4.76 -7.11
C CYS A 20 -2.77 -4.31 -7.86
N VAL A 21 -2.63 -4.21 -9.17
CA VAL A 21 -3.70 -3.90 -10.11
C VAL A 21 -3.84 -5.06 -11.10
N CYS A 22 -5.08 -5.34 -11.48
CA CYS A 22 -5.40 -6.29 -12.55
C CYS A 22 -6.08 -5.56 -13.69
N ARG A 23 -5.59 -5.77 -14.92
CA ARG A 23 -6.24 -5.27 -16.13
C ARG A 23 -6.16 -6.33 -17.21
N GLU A 24 -7.30 -6.66 -17.82
CA GLU A 24 -7.40 -7.61 -18.93
C GLU A 24 -6.77 -8.99 -18.64
N GLY A 25 -6.85 -9.44 -17.38
CA GLY A 25 -6.29 -10.72 -16.94
C GLY A 25 -4.81 -10.68 -16.57
N GLU A 26 -4.13 -9.54 -16.76
CA GLU A 26 -2.77 -9.34 -16.30
C GLU A 26 -2.74 -8.69 -14.92
N LEU A 27 -1.92 -9.24 -14.01
CA LEU A 27 -1.65 -8.66 -12.70
C LEU A 27 -0.29 -7.97 -12.69
N TRP A 28 -0.23 -6.80 -12.07
CA TRP A 28 1.04 -6.16 -11.76
C TRP A 28 1.03 -5.59 -10.35
N CYS A 29 2.15 -5.75 -9.64
CA CYS A 29 2.32 -5.25 -8.29
C CYS A 29 3.52 -4.31 -8.20
N ALA A 30 3.38 -3.25 -7.41
CA ALA A 30 4.43 -2.29 -7.14
C ALA A 30 4.48 -1.94 -5.66
N ASN A 31 5.68 -1.61 -5.19
CA ASN A 31 5.88 -1.00 -3.88
C ASN A 31 5.98 0.50 -4.05
N ALA A 32 5.26 1.25 -3.21
CA ALA A 32 5.30 2.71 -3.24
C ALA A 32 5.30 3.28 -1.82
N PHE A 33 5.95 4.42 -1.68
CA PHE A 33 5.77 5.25 -0.50
C PHE A 33 4.37 5.89 -0.54
N TYR A 34 3.75 6.02 0.61
CA TYR A 34 2.42 6.62 0.71
C TYR A 34 2.36 7.74 1.74
N LEU A 35 1.39 8.63 1.55
CA LEU A 35 0.80 9.46 2.59
C LEU A 35 -0.58 8.90 2.93
N PHE A 36 -0.84 8.64 4.22
CA PHE A 36 -2.14 8.15 4.68
C PHE A 36 -2.99 9.31 5.21
N ASP A 37 -4.17 9.47 4.60
CA ASP A 37 -5.17 10.43 5.02
C ASP A 37 -6.25 9.73 5.85
N ALA A 38 -6.21 9.96 7.17
CA ALA A 38 -7.14 9.35 8.10
C ALA A 38 -8.57 9.91 8.02
N GLN A 39 -8.76 11.11 7.47
CA GLN A 39 -10.09 11.71 7.30
C GLN A 39 -10.84 11.05 6.15
N HIS A 40 -10.15 10.82 5.03
CA HIS A 40 -10.73 10.18 3.84
C HIS A 40 -10.52 8.66 3.80
N VAL A 41 -9.73 8.11 4.73
CA VAL A 41 -9.30 6.70 4.74
C VAL A 41 -8.68 6.31 3.39
N ALA A 42 -7.72 7.13 2.96
CA ALA A 42 -7.12 7.04 1.63
C ALA A 42 -5.59 6.98 1.70
N PHE A 43 -4.99 6.28 0.73
CA PHE A 43 -3.55 6.32 0.47
C PHE A 43 -3.29 7.17 -0.76
N TYR A 44 -2.46 8.20 -0.61
CA TYR A 44 -1.90 8.94 -1.73
C TYR A 44 -0.52 8.37 -2.06
N LEU A 45 -0.34 7.93 -3.30
CA LEU A 45 0.90 7.36 -3.79
C LEU A 45 1.46 8.26 -4.91
N LEU A 46 2.78 8.39 -4.96
CA LEU A 46 3.45 9.04 -6.08
C LEU A 46 4.05 7.96 -6.99
N THR A 47 3.74 8.05 -8.28
CA THR A 47 4.30 7.17 -9.30
C THR A 47 4.48 7.92 -10.62
N ASP A 48 5.45 7.51 -11.42
CA ASP A 48 5.58 7.94 -12.81
C ASP A 48 4.45 7.28 -13.63
N ASP A 49 3.78 8.08 -14.48
CA ASP A 49 2.63 7.68 -15.30
C ASP A 49 3.00 6.70 -16.42
N LYS A 50 4.28 6.57 -16.74
CA LYS A 50 4.82 5.62 -17.72
C LYS A 50 5.07 4.24 -17.13
N THR A 51 4.99 4.08 -15.81
CA THR A 51 5.16 2.77 -15.18
C THR A 51 3.98 1.85 -15.50
N ARG A 52 4.25 0.54 -15.59
CA ARG A 52 3.23 -0.45 -15.95
C ARG A 52 2.04 -0.45 -14.98
N HIS A 53 2.30 -0.37 -13.66
CA HIS A 53 1.20 -0.26 -12.68
C HIS A 53 0.38 1.02 -12.85
N ALA A 54 1.00 2.17 -13.15
CA ALA A 54 0.25 3.42 -13.35
C ALA A 54 -0.66 3.32 -14.58
N GLN A 55 -0.15 2.82 -15.70
CA GLN A 55 -0.92 2.63 -16.93
C GLN A 55 -2.05 1.60 -16.76
N MET A 56 -1.82 0.55 -15.98
CA MET A 56 -2.84 -0.47 -15.69
C MET A 56 -3.93 0.04 -14.75
N SER A 57 -3.61 1.00 -13.87
CA SER A 57 -4.55 1.50 -12.86
C SER A 57 -5.56 2.50 -13.39
N GLY A 58 -5.21 3.24 -14.45
CA GLY A 58 -6.11 4.21 -15.06
C GLY A 58 -6.72 5.16 -14.02
N ALA A 59 -8.00 5.50 -14.20
CA ALA A 59 -8.69 6.44 -13.30
C ALA A 59 -9.31 5.76 -12.05
N HIS A 60 -9.82 4.53 -12.19
CA HIS A 60 -10.67 3.90 -11.16
C HIS A 60 -10.49 2.37 -11.07
N ALA A 61 -9.30 1.84 -11.40
CA ALA A 61 -9.11 0.40 -11.31
C ALA A 61 -9.25 -0.09 -9.85
N PRO A 62 -9.92 -1.23 -9.63
CA PRO A 62 -9.87 -1.91 -8.35
C PRO A 62 -8.44 -2.39 -8.08
N VAL A 63 -8.01 -2.24 -6.83
CA VAL A 63 -6.66 -2.60 -6.38
C VAL A 63 -6.74 -3.43 -5.12
N ALA A 64 -5.73 -4.27 -4.90
CA ALA A 64 -5.47 -4.92 -3.63
C ALA A 64 -4.14 -4.42 -3.08
N GLY A 65 -4.04 -4.20 -1.76
CA GLY A 65 -2.81 -3.70 -1.15
C GLY A 65 -2.52 -4.30 0.21
N THR A 66 -1.24 -4.38 0.54
CA THR A 66 -0.74 -4.81 1.85
C THR A 66 0.22 -3.77 2.39
N VAL A 67 0.08 -3.47 3.68
CA VAL A 67 1.04 -2.68 4.44
C VAL A 67 1.62 -3.61 5.49
N ASN A 68 2.94 -3.80 5.45
CA ASN A 68 3.64 -4.66 6.40
C ASN A 68 4.46 -3.80 7.36
N GLY A 69 4.54 -4.24 8.62
CA GLY A 69 5.39 -3.57 9.61
C GLY A 69 6.86 -3.65 9.20
N GLN A 70 7.57 -2.52 9.15
CA GLN A 70 9.01 -2.55 8.92
C GLN A 70 9.78 -2.81 10.22
N PRO A 71 10.80 -3.70 10.21
CA PRO A 71 11.66 -3.93 11.38
C PRO A 71 12.41 -2.63 11.72
N LYS A 72 12.35 -2.19 12.97
CA LYS A 72 13.01 -0.93 13.38
C LYS A 72 14.53 -1.02 13.48
N ASN A 73 15.10 -2.21 13.39
CA ASN A 73 16.54 -2.50 13.36
C ASN A 73 16.71 -3.79 12.56
N GLY A 74 17.83 -3.97 11.85
CA GLY A 74 18.14 -5.12 10.97
C GLY A 74 18.17 -6.52 11.61
N GLY A 75 17.46 -6.75 12.72
CA GLY A 75 17.14 -8.07 13.21
C GLY A 75 16.04 -8.69 12.34
N ALA A 76 16.43 -9.57 11.44
CA ALA A 76 15.52 -10.48 10.77
C ALA A 76 14.76 -11.28 11.83
N HIS A 77 13.51 -10.94 12.15
CA HIS A 77 12.58 -11.86 12.80
C HIS A 77 11.13 -11.58 12.41
N SER A 78 10.47 -12.67 12.01
CA SER A 78 9.08 -12.83 11.57
C SER A 78 8.73 -12.17 10.23
N ARG A 79 9.08 -12.87 9.15
CA ARG A 79 8.24 -12.85 7.93
C ARG A 79 6.81 -13.15 8.38
N CYS A 80 5.86 -12.27 8.09
CA CYS A 80 4.46 -12.67 8.08
C CYS A 80 4.36 -13.92 7.20
N PRO A 81 3.97 -15.09 7.73
CA PRO A 81 3.65 -16.20 6.87
C PRO A 81 2.33 -15.82 6.19
N VAL A 82 2.39 -15.65 4.87
CA VAL A 82 1.21 -15.78 4.02
C VAL A 82 0.68 -17.21 4.10
#